data_AF-A0A432RY05-F1
#
_entry.id   AF-A0A432RY05-F1
#
_cell.length_a   1.000
_cell.length_b   1.000
_cell.length_c   1.000
_cell.angle_alpha   90.00
_cell.angle_beta   90.00
_cell.angle_gamma   90.00
#
_symmetry.space_group_name_H-M   'P 1'
#
loop_
_entity.id
_entity.type
_entity.pdbx_description
1 polymer ?
#
loop_
_entity_poly.entity_id
_entity_poly.type
_entity_poly.pdbx_seq_one_letter_code
_entity_poly.pdbx_strand_id
1 'polypeptide(L)'
;MRFFFSFYTSFILALFFMFLLIYASFISEQNAWKLVYSTKLFELMMFLLFINLTGIIIRFKIYKKFSTFIFHLSILFILIGAGITRYFSVQGIVDLKENQITNKMLLVDKASNIKKFVNLGFMIKLDRFVINRYPGSNEASSYDSYITIIDKNKKFHYHIYMNNPIVYKGFKIY
;
A
#
# COMPACT_ATOMS: atom_id res chain seq x y z
N MET A 1 1.39 -31.85 12.19
CA MET A 1 1.16 -30.54 12.87
C MET A 1 2.30 -30.05 13.76
N ARG A 2 2.98 -30.92 14.55
CA ARG A 2 4.12 -30.49 15.40
C ARG A 2 5.32 -29.88 14.65
N PHE A 3 5.56 -30.24 13.40
CA PHE A 3 6.68 -29.66 12.64
C PHE A 3 6.41 -28.22 12.21
N PHE A 4 5.22 -27.96 11.64
CA PHE A 4 4.81 -26.63 11.16
C PHE A 4 4.68 -25.59 12.26
N PHE A 5 4.30 -25.96 13.49
CA PHE A 5 4.21 -25.01 14.61
C PHE A 5 5.50 -24.98 15.44
N SER A 6 6.66 -24.80 14.79
CA SER A 6 7.97 -24.75 15.44
C SER A 6 8.70 -23.43 15.15
N PHE A 7 9.63 -23.06 16.04
CA PHE A 7 10.46 -21.86 15.84
C PHE A 7 11.33 -21.97 14.58
N TYR A 8 11.84 -23.15 14.25
CA TYR A 8 12.60 -23.39 13.02
C TYR A 8 11.78 -23.07 11.77
N THR A 9 10.54 -23.56 11.69
CA THR A 9 9.66 -23.26 10.56
C THR A 9 9.28 -21.77 10.50
N SER A 10 9.12 -21.11 11.65
CA SER A 10 8.85 -19.67 11.70
C SER A 10 10.02 -18.87 11.13
N PHE A 11 11.24 -19.21 11.52
CA PHE A 11 12.45 -18.58 11.02
C PHE A 11 12.62 -18.75 9.51
N ILE A 12 12.37 -19.96 8.98
CA ILE A 12 12.43 -20.23 7.54
C ILE A 12 11.38 -19.43 6.78
N LEU A 13 10.13 -19.40 7.26
CA LEU A 13 9.06 -18.60 6.65
C LEU A 13 9.39 -17.11 6.66
N ALA A 14 9.95 -16.60 7.76
CA ALA A 14 10.35 -15.21 7.88
C ALA A 14 11.51 -14.85 6.94
N LEU A 15 12.52 -15.71 6.79
CA LEU A 15 13.61 -15.52 5.83
C LEU A 15 13.10 -15.48 4.38
N PHE A 16 12.21 -16.40 4.03
CA PHE A 16 11.64 -16.41 2.68
C PHE A 16 10.77 -15.18 2.42
N PHE A 17 9.97 -14.76 3.40
CA PHE A 17 9.20 -13.51 3.31
C PHE A 17 10.11 -12.30 3.15
N MET A 18 11.20 -12.24 3.91
CA MET A 18 12.21 -11.18 3.81
C MET A 18 12.89 -11.17 2.43
N PHE A 19 13.21 -12.34 1.86
CA PHE A 19 13.76 -12.43 0.52
C PHE A 19 12.82 -11.84 -0.54
N LEU A 20 11.51 -12.10 -0.45
CA LEU A 20 10.52 -11.49 -1.35
C LEU A 20 10.50 -9.96 -1.23
N LEU A 21 10.57 -9.42 -0.01
CA LEU A 21 10.60 -7.98 0.25
C LEU A 21 11.89 -7.32 -0.27
N ILE A 22 13.02 -7.98 -0.06
CA ILE A 22 14.32 -7.52 -0.56
C ILE A 22 14.28 -7.50 -2.09
N TYR A 23 13.83 -8.57 -2.73
CA TYR A 23 13.70 -8.63 -4.20
C TYR A 23 12.79 -7.53 -4.74
N ALA A 24 11.65 -7.27 -4.10
CA ALA A 24 10.74 -6.19 -4.48
C ALA A 24 11.39 -4.80 -4.40
N SER A 25 12.35 -4.60 -3.50
CA SER A 25 13.08 -3.33 -3.33
C SER A 25 14.10 -3.06 -4.44
N PHE A 26 14.53 -4.08 -5.17
CA PHE A 26 15.51 -3.95 -6.27
C PHE A 26 14.88 -3.72 -7.65
N ILE A 27 13.56 -3.82 -7.77
CA ILE A 27 12.83 -3.63 -9.02
C ILE A 27 11.99 -2.36 -8.99
N SER A 28 11.58 -1.87 -10.16
CA SER A 28 10.72 -0.68 -10.24
C SER A 28 9.40 -0.89 -9.51
N GLU A 29 8.82 0.17 -8.95
CA GLU A 29 7.60 0.10 -8.14
C GLU A 29 6.45 -0.63 -8.87
N GLN A 30 6.25 -0.30 -10.15
CA GLN A 30 5.23 -0.93 -10.99
C GLN A 30 5.45 -2.45 -11.12
N ASN A 31 6.71 -2.88 -11.27
CA ASN A 31 7.06 -4.29 -11.35
C ASN A 31 6.99 -4.98 -9.98
N ALA A 32 7.36 -4.30 -8.89
CA ALA A 32 7.25 -4.81 -7.53
C ALA A 32 5.80 -5.17 -7.17
N TRP A 33 4.86 -4.28 -7.52
CA TRP A 33 3.43 -4.56 -7.35
C TRP A 33 2.97 -5.74 -8.17
N LYS A 34 3.39 -5.83 -9.44
CA LYS A 34 2.97 -6.91 -10.35
C LYS A 34 3.56 -8.28 -9.99
N LEU A 35 4.85 -8.33 -9.67
CA LEU A 35 5.61 -9.58 -9.54
C LEU A 35 5.72 -10.09 -8.11
N VAL A 36 5.55 -9.23 -7.11
CA VAL A 36 5.66 -9.63 -5.70
C VAL A 36 4.36 -9.33 -4.98
N TYR A 37 4.05 -8.05 -4.76
CA TYR A 37 3.01 -7.66 -3.81
C TYR A 37 1.63 -8.11 -4.20
N SER A 38 1.32 -8.30 -5.48
CA SER A 38 -0.02 -8.72 -5.92
C SER A 38 -0.13 -10.20 -6.25
N THR A 39 0.94 -10.97 -6.04
CA THR A 39 0.94 -12.40 -6.34
C THR A 39 0.26 -13.21 -5.26
N LYS A 40 -0.32 -14.36 -5.65
CA LYS A 40 -0.85 -15.36 -4.72
C LYS A 40 0.24 -15.95 -3.82
N LEU A 41 1.50 -15.98 -4.28
CA LEU A 41 2.63 -16.47 -3.49
C LEU A 41 2.88 -15.58 -2.27
N PHE A 42 2.91 -14.25 -2.46
CA PHE A 42 3.10 -13.31 -1.36
C PHE A 42 1.96 -13.41 -0.33
N GLU A 43 0.73 -13.56 -0.80
CA GLU A 43 -0.46 -13.78 0.03
C GLU A 43 -0.39 -15.08 0.83
N LEU A 44 -0.04 -16.18 0.16
CA LEU A 44 0.15 -17.48 0.80
C LEU A 44 1.24 -17.41 1.87
N MET A 45 2.33 -16.68 1.60
CA MET A 45 3.42 -16.51 2.56
C MET A 45 2.96 -15.76 3.82
N MET A 46 2.22 -14.65 3.66
CA MET A 46 1.63 -13.92 4.79
C MET A 46 0.67 -14.80 5.59
N PHE A 47 -0.16 -15.59 4.90
CA PHE A 47 -1.12 -16.49 5.53
C PHE A 47 -0.44 -17.64 6.30
N LEU A 48 0.58 -18.26 5.71
CA LEU A 48 1.38 -19.29 6.38
C LEU A 48 2.10 -18.75 7.61
N LEU A 49 2.68 -17.55 7.53
CA LEU A 49 3.32 -16.88 8.65
C LEU A 49 2.31 -16.59 9.78
N PHE A 50 1.11 -16.11 9.43
CA PHE A 50 0.03 -15.85 10.37
C PHE A 50 -0.41 -17.12 11.12
N ILE A 51 -0.67 -18.21 10.40
CA ILE A 51 -1.08 -19.49 11.02
C ILE A 51 0.07 -20.04 11.87
N ASN A 52 1.30 -20.03 11.36
CA ASN A 52 2.48 -20.50 12.08
C ASN A 52 2.66 -19.78 13.42
N LEU A 53 2.65 -18.43 13.41
CA LEU A 53 2.81 -17.60 14.60
C LEU A 53 1.66 -17.83 15.60
N THR A 54 0.42 -17.91 15.11
CA THR A 54 -0.75 -18.19 15.96
C THR A 54 -0.59 -19.55 16.68
N GLY A 55 -0.18 -20.59 15.95
CA GLY A 55 0.03 -21.90 16.55
C GLY A 55 1.22 -21.95 17.51
N ILE A 56 2.28 -21.17 17.27
CA ILE A 56 3.41 -21.03 18.21
C ILE A 56 2.94 -20.41 19.53
N ILE A 57 2.11 -19.37 19.48
CA ILE A 57 1.57 -18.72 20.67
C ILE A 57 0.79 -19.71 21.54
N ILE A 58 -0.07 -20.52 20.92
CA ILE A 58 -0.90 -21.52 21.61
C ILE A 58 -0.05 -22.68 22.14
N ARG A 59 0.80 -23.27 21.27
CA ARG A 59 1.60 -24.47 21.59
C ARG A 59 2.57 -24.23 22.74
N PHE A 60 3.30 -23.12 22.69
CA PHE A 60 4.31 -22.78 23.71
C PHE A 60 3.72 -21.95 24.85
N LYS A 61 2.39 -21.80 24.89
CA LYS A 61 1.66 -21.00 25.89
C LYS A 61 2.26 -19.61 26.08
N ILE A 62 2.67 -18.98 24.98
CA ILE A 62 3.33 -17.66 24.98
C ILE A 62 2.40 -16.61 25.58
N TYR A 63 1.08 -16.79 25.48
CA TYR A 63 0.08 -15.96 26.14
C TYR A 63 0.25 -15.83 27.67
N LYS A 64 1.04 -16.70 28.33
CA LYS A 64 1.41 -16.57 29.75
C LYS A 64 2.61 -15.64 29.99
N LYS A 65 3.38 -15.31 28.95
CA LYS A 65 4.56 -14.45 29.00
C LYS A 65 4.22 -13.08 28.42
N PHE A 66 3.77 -12.16 29.26
CA PHE A 66 3.17 -10.88 28.86
C PHE A 66 3.97 -10.12 27.78
N SER A 67 5.26 -9.83 28.02
CA SER A 67 6.09 -9.07 27.08
C SER A 67 6.25 -9.78 25.73
N THR A 68 6.53 -11.08 25.75
CA THR A 68 6.68 -11.88 24.53
C THR A 68 5.35 -12.03 23.80
N PHE A 69 4.24 -12.16 24.53
CA PHE A 69 2.91 -12.28 23.95
C PHE A 69 2.50 -11.02 23.19
N ILE A 70 2.66 -9.84 23.79
CA ILE A 70 2.35 -8.56 23.13
C ILE A 70 3.17 -8.39 21.87
N PHE A 71 4.47 -8.72 21.91
CA PHE A 71 5.34 -8.65 20.74
C PHE A 71 4.84 -9.52 19.58
N HIS A 72 4.39 -10.74 19.84
CA HIS A 72 3.87 -11.60 18.77
C HIS A 72 2.46 -11.18 18.33
N LEU A 73 1.64 -10.69 19.27
CA LEU A 73 0.30 -10.20 18.98
C LEU A 73 0.34 -8.98 18.05
N SER A 74 1.33 -8.08 18.20
CA SER A 74 1.50 -6.94 17.29
C SER A 74 1.84 -7.39 15.86
N ILE A 75 2.67 -8.41 15.69
CA ILE A 75 2.98 -8.99 14.37
C ILE A 75 1.71 -9.57 13.74
N LEU A 76 0.88 -10.29 14.51
CA LEU A 76 -0.41 -10.79 14.02
C LEU A 76 -1.34 -9.65 13.61
N PHE A 77 -1.40 -8.56 14.39
CA PHE A 77 -2.20 -7.39 14.07
C PHE A 77 -1.74 -6.70 12.77
N ILE A 78 -0.42 -6.58 12.56
CA ILE A 78 0.16 -6.05 11.32
C ILE A 78 -0.21 -6.95 10.12
N LEU A 79 -0.10 -8.27 10.25
CA LEU A 79 -0.46 -9.21 9.18
C LEU A 79 -1.95 -9.14 8.83
N ILE A 80 -2.83 -9.01 9.83
CA ILE A 80 -4.26 -8.80 9.60
C ILE A 80 -4.51 -7.47 8.88
N GLY A 81 -3.90 -6.38 9.34
CA GLY A 81 -4.02 -5.06 8.70
C GLY A 81 -3.51 -5.06 7.25
N ALA A 82 -2.41 -5.77 6.98
CA ALA A 82 -1.89 -5.99 5.63
C ALA A 82 -2.88 -6.79 4.76
N GLY A 83 -3.50 -7.83 5.32
CA GLY A 83 -4.56 -8.59 4.66
C GLY A 83 -5.78 -7.73 4.32
N ILE A 84 -6.28 -6.95 5.27
CA ILE A 84 -7.42 -6.03 5.06
C ILE A 84 -7.07 -5.03 3.94
N THR A 85 -5.91 -4.38 4.03
CA THR A 85 -5.46 -3.42 3.01
C THR A 85 -5.34 -4.07 1.65
N ARG A 86 -4.87 -5.32 1.57
CA ARG A 86 -4.75 -6.06 0.31
C ARG A 86 -6.08 -6.28 -0.38
N TYR A 87 -7.12 -6.71 0.35
CA TYR A 87 -8.40 -7.09 -0.24
C TYR A 87 -9.39 -5.94 -0.40
N PHE A 88 -9.34 -4.95 0.50
CA PHE A 88 -10.34 -3.89 0.57
C PHE A 88 -9.81 -2.53 0.12
N SER A 89 -8.49 -2.32 0.00
CA SER A 89 -7.96 -1.05 -0.50
C SER A 89 -8.15 -0.94 -2.01
N VAL A 90 -8.83 0.12 -2.43
CA VAL A 90 -8.90 0.53 -3.83
C VAL A 90 -7.78 1.52 -4.09
N GLN A 91 -6.93 1.20 -5.06
CA GLN A 91 -5.81 2.04 -5.49
C GLN A 91 -5.89 2.27 -6.99
N GLY A 92 -5.50 3.45 -7.43
CA GLY A 92 -5.51 3.80 -8.83
C GLY A 92 -4.73 5.06 -9.11
N ILE A 93 -4.55 5.31 -10.40
CA ILE A 93 -3.86 6.47 -10.91
C ILE A 93 -4.88 7.34 -11.62
N VAL A 94 -4.80 8.63 -11.38
CA VAL A 94 -5.56 9.63 -12.10
C VAL A 94 -4.60 10.28 -13.10
N ASP A 95 -4.79 10.00 -14.38
CA ASP A 95 -4.02 10.65 -15.45
C ASP A 95 -4.64 12.02 -15.72
N LEU A 96 -3.95 13.08 -15.30
CA LEU A 96 -4.37 14.48 -15.40
C LEU A 96 -3.22 15.35 -15.88
N LYS A 97 -3.45 16.13 -16.94
CA LYS A 97 -2.58 17.25 -17.32
C LYS A 97 -3.10 18.55 -16.73
N GLU A 98 -2.25 19.58 -16.72
CA GLU A 98 -2.66 20.91 -16.27
C GLU A 98 -3.89 21.41 -17.04
N ASN A 99 -4.79 22.04 -16.30
CA ASN A 99 -6.11 22.49 -16.71
C ASN A 99 -7.12 21.40 -17.13
N GLN A 100 -6.77 20.11 -17.06
CA GLN A 100 -7.72 19.03 -17.33
C GLN A 100 -8.58 18.70 -16.10
N ILE A 101 -9.79 18.23 -16.37
CA ILE A 101 -10.76 17.79 -15.37
C ILE A 101 -11.06 16.30 -15.61
N THR A 102 -11.08 15.51 -14.56
CA THR A 102 -11.53 14.12 -14.61
C THR A 102 -12.36 13.77 -13.38
N ASN A 103 -13.29 12.84 -13.54
CA ASN A 103 -14.00 12.17 -12.46
C ASN A 103 -13.68 10.67 -12.41
N LYS A 104 -12.70 10.22 -13.18
CA LYS A 104 -12.34 8.80 -13.30
C LYS A 104 -10.91 8.57 -12.84
N MET A 105 -10.74 7.48 -12.11
CA MET A 105 -9.45 6.91 -11.75
C MET A 105 -9.26 5.60 -12.50
N LEU A 106 -8.08 5.40 -13.08
CA LEU A 106 -7.67 4.11 -13.61
C LEU A 106 -7.26 3.23 -12.43
N LEU A 107 -7.99 2.15 -12.18
CA LEU A 107 -7.58 1.17 -11.19
C LEU A 107 -6.25 0.56 -11.63
N VAL A 108 -5.29 0.57 -10.71
CA VAL A 108 -4.09 -0.25 -10.83
C VAL A 108 -4.55 -1.65 -10.43
N ASP A 109 -5.12 -2.38 -11.40
CA ASP A 109 -5.54 -3.76 -11.15
C ASP A 109 -4.29 -4.58 -10.86
N LYS A 110 -4.23 -5.04 -9.62
CA LYS A 110 -3.07 -5.70 -9.03
C LYS A 110 -2.78 -7.05 -9.71
N ALA A 111 -3.71 -7.63 -10.46
CA ALA A 111 -3.51 -8.92 -11.12
C ALA A 111 -3.97 -9.02 -12.59
N SER A 112 -4.63 -8.00 -13.16
CA SER A 112 -5.18 -8.08 -14.52
C SER A 112 -4.69 -6.96 -15.45
N ASN A 113 -4.46 -7.30 -16.72
CA ASN A 113 -4.12 -6.30 -17.77
C ASN A 113 -5.34 -5.48 -18.23
N ILE A 114 -6.47 -5.53 -17.50
CA ILE A 114 -7.70 -4.85 -17.88
C ILE A 114 -7.73 -3.47 -17.23
N LYS A 115 -7.68 -2.42 -18.06
CA LYS A 115 -7.86 -1.04 -17.62
C LYS A 115 -9.30 -0.84 -17.15
N LYS A 116 -9.52 -0.91 -15.84
CA LYS A 116 -10.82 -0.64 -15.22
C LYS A 116 -10.87 0.79 -14.70
N PHE A 117 -11.83 1.58 -15.17
CA PHE A 117 -12.06 2.92 -14.66
C PHE A 117 -13.12 2.91 -13.55
N VAL A 118 -12.86 3.63 -12.46
CA VAL A 118 -13.82 3.87 -11.38
C VAL A 118 -14.13 5.35 -11.29
N ASN A 119 -15.41 5.67 -11.12
CA ASN A 119 -15.86 7.03 -10.90
C ASN A 119 -15.62 7.44 -9.44
N LEU A 120 -15.00 8.60 -9.23
CA LEU A 120 -14.67 9.15 -7.91
C LEU A 120 -15.89 9.69 -7.16
N GLY A 121 -16.97 10.03 -7.87
CA GLY A 121 -18.14 10.72 -7.28
C GLY A 121 -17.89 12.21 -7.00
N PHE A 122 -16.81 12.76 -7.55
CA PHE A 122 -16.45 14.17 -7.63
C PHE A 122 -15.50 14.36 -8.81
N MET A 123 -15.34 15.60 -9.27
CA MET A 123 -14.37 15.96 -10.32
C MET A 123 -13.12 16.54 -9.67
N ILE A 124 -11.96 16.21 -10.22
CA ILE A 124 -10.66 16.78 -9.86
C ILE A 124 -10.11 17.49 -11.09
N LYS A 125 -9.66 18.73 -10.88
CA LYS A 125 -8.90 19.51 -11.85
C LYS A 125 -7.48 19.69 -11.35
N LEU A 126 -6.48 19.44 -12.19
CA LEU A 126 -5.10 19.85 -11.91
C LEU A 126 -4.92 21.28 -12.44
N ASP A 127 -4.80 22.26 -11.55
CA ASP A 127 -4.63 23.66 -11.96
C ASP A 127 -3.18 23.96 -12.33
N ARG A 128 -2.23 23.45 -11.55
CA ARG A 128 -0.79 23.65 -11.78
C ARG A 128 0.03 22.56 -11.10
N PHE A 129 1.07 22.08 -11.78
CA PHE A 129 2.06 21.16 -11.23
C PHE A 129 3.43 21.84 -11.22
N VAL A 130 4.09 21.86 -10.06
CA VAL A 130 5.41 22.48 -9.88
C VAL A 130 6.39 21.43 -9.42
N ILE A 131 7.55 21.38 -10.09
CA ILE A 131 8.68 20.53 -9.72
C ILE A 131 9.80 21.45 -9.26
N ASN A 132 10.12 21.40 -7.97
CA ASN A 132 11.33 22.05 -7.46
C ASN A 132 12.52 21.11 -7.63
N ARG A 133 13.71 21.67 -7.86
CA ARG A 133 14.95 20.92 -8.07
C ARG A 133 16.02 21.32 -7.07
N TYR A 134 16.97 20.43 -6.81
CA TYR A 134 18.14 20.79 -6.01
C TYR A 134 19.03 21.80 -6.75
N PRO A 135 19.58 22.82 -6.05
CA PRO A 135 20.47 23.79 -6.66
C PRO A 135 21.63 23.11 -7.39
N GLY A 136 21.83 23.46 -8.66
CA GLY A 136 22.92 22.91 -9.47
C GLY A 136 22.69 21.49 -10.01
N SER A 137 21.49 20.90 -9.86
CA SER A 137 21.15 19.60 -10.43
C SER A 137 19.81 19.60 -11.16
N ASN A 138 19.58 18.59 -12.00
CA ASN A 138 18.27 18.33 -12.59
C ASN A 138 17.39 17.41 -11.73
N GLU A 139 17.82 17.07 -10.52
CA GLU A 139 17.10 16.17 -9.62
C GLU A 139 15.95 16.91 -8.93
N ALA A 140 14.77 16.31 -8.95
CA ALA A 140 13.60 16.85 -8.27
C ALA A 140 13.80 16.81 -6.75
N SER A 141 13.63 17.96 -6.10
CA SER A 141 13.64 18.11 -4.65
C SER A 141 12.23 18.10 -4.05
N SER A 142 11.23 18.64 -4.77
CA SER A 142 9.83 18.50 -4.39
C SER A 142 8.86 18.51 -5.57
N TYR A 143 7.68 17.97 -5.31
CA TYR A 143 6.52 18.03 -6.20
C TYR A 143 5.37 18.72 -5.48
N ASP A 144 4.72 19.63 -6.19
CA ASP A 144 3.64 20.46 -5.69
C ASP A 144 2.50 20.48 -6.71
N SER A 145 1.31 20.07 -6.29
CA SER A 145 0.10 19.98 -7.12
C SER A 145 -0.95 20.92 -6.57
N TYR A 146 -1.32 21.94 -7.34
CA TYR A 146 -2.48 22.78 -7.06
C TYR A 146 -3.68 22.18 -7.78
N ILE A 147 -4.70 21.80 -7.03
CA ILE A 147 -5.88 21.12 -7.57
C ILE A 147 -7.16 21.81 -7.14
N THR A 148 -8.18 21.69 -7.99
CA THR A 148 -9.55 22.06 -7.65
C THR A 148 -10.43 20.83 -7.62
N ILE A 149 -11.04 20.55 -6.47
CA ILE A 149 -12.10 19.56 -6.34
C ILE A 149 -13.44 20.24 -6.62
N ILE A 150 -14.20 19.67 -7.55
CA ILE A 150 -15.53 20.13 -7.94
C ILE A 150 -16.53 19.05 -7.55
N ASP A 151 -17.40 19.38 -6.58
CA ASP A 151 -18.47 18.50 -6.12
C ASP A 151 -19.82 19.22 -6.21
N LYS A 152 -20.62 18.84 -7.21
CA LYS A 152 -21.87 19.51 -7.57
C LYS A 152 -21.63 21.00 -7.84
N ASN A 153 -22.13 21.90 -7.00
CA ASN A 153 -21.98 23.35 -7.14
C ASN A 153 -20.85 23.95 -6.27
N LYS A 154 -20.10 23.12 -5.53
CA LYS A 154 -19.00 23.58 -4.68
C LYS A 154 -17.65 23.31 -5.33
N LYS A 155 -16.75 24.29 -5.24
CA LYS A 155 -15.36 24.18 -5.67
C LYS A 155 -14.45 24.38 -4.47
N PHE A 156 -13.46 23.51 -4.31
CA PHE A 156 -12.48 23.56 -3.24
C PHE A 156 -11.09 23.55 -3.85
N HIS A 157 -10.28 24.54 -3.51
CA HIS A 157 -8.90 24.64 -3.95
C HIS A 157 -7.99 24.03 -2.89
N TYR A 158 -7.12 23.12 -3.31
CA TYR A 158 -6.15 22.46 -2.45
C TYR A 158 -4.75 22.56 -3.05
N HIS A 159 -3.76 22.61 -2.17
CA HIS A 159 -2.35 22.49 -2.51
C HIS A 159 -1.84 21.21 -1.86
N ILE A 160 -1.50 20.23 -2.70
CA ILE A 160 -0.88 18.98 -2.28
C ILE A 160 0.62 19.13 -2.52
N TYR A 161 1.42 18.80 -1.51
CA TYR A 161 2.86 18.83 -1.60
C TYR A 161 3.43 17.65 -0.81
N MET A 162 4.74 17.42 -0.91
CA MET A 162 5.37 16.26 -0.29
C MET A 162 4.99 16.10 1.19
N ASN A 163 4.60 14.89 1.55
CA ASN A 163 4.14 14.50 2.90
C ASN A 163 2.85 15.20 3.38
N ASN A 164 2.14 15.92 2.51
CA ASN A 164 0.90 16.63 2.83
C ASN A 164 -0.23 16.25 1.85
N PRO A 165 -0.66 14.98 1.85
CA PRO A 165 -1.79 14.53 1.06
C PRO A 165 -3.11 15.04 1.63
N ILE A 166 -4.10 15.23 0.77
CA ILE A 166 -5.46 15.57 1.22
C ILE A 166 -6.35 14.34 1.29
N VAL A 167 -7.41 14.42 2.09
CA VAL A 167 -8.45 13.40 2.15
C VAL A 167 -9.78 14.02 1.78
N TYR A 168 -10.44 13.48 0.75
CA TYR A 168 -11.74 13.93 0.29
C TYR A 168 -12.64 12.73 -0.02
N LYS A 169 -13.84 12.68 0.58
CA LYS A 169 -14.81 11.57 0.46
C LYS A 169 -14.18 10.17 0.64
N GLY A 170 -13.22 10.04 1.56
CA GLY A 170 -12.51 8.78 1.83
C GLY A 170 -11.37 8.45 0.87
N PHE A 171 -11.16 9.24 -0.18
CA PHE A 171 -9.98 9.12 -1.04
C PHE A 171 -8.84 9.97 -0.49
N LYS A 172 -7.67 9.34 -0.34
CA LYS A 172 -6.43 10.04 -0.05
C LYS A 172 -5.72 10.34 -1.36
N ILE A 173 -5.52 11.62 -1.66
CA ILE A 173 -4.95 12.11 -2.91
C ILE A 173 -3.55 12.62 -2.61
N TYR A 174 -2.60 12.15 -3.41
CA TYR A 174 -1.17 12.48 -3.33
C TYR A 174 -0.76 13.28 -4.57
#